data_AF-A0A920HSD1-F1
#
_entry.id   AF-A0A920HSD1-F1
#
_cell.length_a   1.000
_cell.length_b   1.000
_cell.length_c   1.000
_cell.angle_alpha   90.00
_cell.angle_beta   90.00
_cell.angle_gamma   90.00
#
_symmetry.space_group_name_H-M   'P 1'
#
loop_
_entity.id
_entity.type
_entity.pdbx_description
1 polymer ?
#
loop_
_entity_poly.entity_id
_entity_poly.type
_entity_poly.pdbx_seq_one_letter_code
_entity_poly.pdbx_strand_id
1 'polypeptide(L)'
;MKRFWVDNGKIEGGDILRINDRFIIGLSERTNKEGADELEKILLHLGAKVTITNTPNGVLHFKSDCSLLDDETILQTKKMSLTGFF
;
A
#
# COMPACT_ATOMS: atom_id res chain seq x y z
N MET A 1 -0.63 -22.45 -10.85
CA MET A 1 -0.72 -21.08 -10.28
C MET A 1 0.61 -20.76 -9.60
N LYS A 2 1.22 -19.60 -9.90
CA LYS A 2 2.42 -19.16 -9.17
C LYS A 2 1.99 -18.59 -7.80
N ARG A 3 2.74 -18.88 -6.74
CA ARG A 3 2.50 -18.38 -5.38
C ARG A 3 3.78 -17.74 -4.87
N PHE A 4 3.63 -16.63 -4.17
CA PHE A 4 4.71 -15.87 -3.56
C PHE A 4 4.32 -15.59 -2.11
N TRP A 5 5.31 -15.43 -1.24
CA TRP A 5 5.13 -15.25 0.19
C TRP A 5 6.09 -14.17 0.67
N VAL A 6 5.68 -13.41 1.69
CA VAL A 6 6.56 -12.55 2.48
C VAL A 6 6.98 -13.40 3.68
N ASP A 7 8.27 -13.66 3.79
CA ASP A 7 8.86 -14.55 4.80
C ASP A 7 9.22 -13.78 6.08
N ASN A 8 9.52 -12.48 5.97
CA ASN A 8 9.90 -11.62 7.08
C ASN A 8 9.06 -10.35 7.15
N GLY A 9 8.89 -9.85 8.38
CA GLY A 9 8.10 -8.67 8.66
C GLY A 9 6.59 -8.92 8.69
N LYS A 10 5.84 -7.82 8.78
CA LYS A 10 4.38 -7.81 8.95
C LYS A 10 3.77 -7.04 7.81
N ILE A 11 2.76 -7.62 7.16
CA ILE A 11 1.96 -6.98 6.12
C ILE A 11 0.48 -7.25 6.35
N GLU A 12 -0.38 -6.29 6.02
CA GLU A 12 -1.82 -6.50 5.97
C GLU A 12 -2.42 -5.96 4.66
N GLY A 13 -3.35 -6.71 4.06
CA GLY A 13 -3.93 -6.36 2.75
C GLY A 13 -4.68 -5.02 2.72
N GLY A 14 -5.10 -4.52 3.89
CA GLY A 14 -5.67 -3.19 4.06
C GLY A 14 -4.67 -2.06 3.77
N ASP A 15 -3.37 -2.30 3.90
CA ASP A 15 -2.32 -1.30 3.68
C ASP A 15 -1.80 -1.25 2.24
N ILE A 16 -2.28 -2.13 1.36
CA ILE A 16 -1.73 -2.31 0.00
C ILE A 16 -2.76 -1.86 -1.04
N LEU A 17 -2.64 -0.64 -1.56
CA LEU A 17 -3.50 -0.15 -2.64
C LEU A 17 -2.88 -0.48 -4.01
N ARG A 18 -3.66 -1.06 -4.92
CA ARG A 18 -3.26 -1.29 -6.31
C ARG A 18 -3.99 -0.29 -7.22
N ILE A 19 -3.24 0.37 -8.10
CA ILE A 19 -3.73 1.26 -9.15
C ILE A 19 -3.05 0.82 -10.45
N ASN A 20 -3.78 0.19 -11.36
CA ASN A 20 -3.23 -0.37 -12.59
C ASN A 20 -2.02 -1.32 -12.36
N ASP A 21 -0.84 -0.93 -12.86
CA ASP A 21 0.44 -1.63 -12.71
C ASP A 21 1.24 -1.17 -11.47
N ARG A 22 0.70 -0.23 -10.67
CA ARG A 22 1.35 0.34 -9.50
C ARG A 22 0.72 -0.17 -8.21
N PHE A 23 1.57 -0.42 -7.22
CA PHE A 23 1.19 -0.73 -5.84
C PHE A 23 1.72 0.36 -4.92
N ILE A 24 0.86 0.81 -4.01
CA ILE A 24 1.22 1.68 -2.89
C ILE A 24 1.11 0.85 -1.62
N ILE A 25 2.20 0.79 -0.86
CA ILE A 25 2.28 0.07 0.40
C ILE A 25 2.38 1.10 1.52
N GLY A 26 1.34 1.20 2.35
CA GLY A 26 1.30 2.09 3.51
C GLY A 26 1.94 1.46 4.74
N LEU A 27 3.01 2.05 5.24
CA LEU A 27 3.60 1.71 6.53
C LEU A 27 2.64 2.14 7.64
N SER A 28 2.31 1.21 8.52
CA SER A 28 1.38 1.40 9.63
C SER A 28 1.83 0.58 10.84
N GLU A 29 1.08 0.62 11.94
CA GLU A 29 1.27 -0.36 13.04
C GLU A 29 1.04 -1.82 12.59
N ARG A 30 0.41 -1.99 11.41
CA ARG A 30 -0.02 -3.26 10.83
C ARG A 30 0.84 -3.73 9.65
N THR A 31 1.56 -2.82 9.01
CA THR A 31 2.52 -3.14 7.95
C THR A 31 3.86 -2.46 8.25
N ASN A 32 4.90 -3.25 8.54
CA ASN A 32 6.22 -2.73 8.90
C ASN A 32 7.13 -2.60 7.67
N LYS A 33 8.26 -1.90 7.84
CA LYS A 33 9.21 -1.63 6.74
C LYS A 33 9.79 -2.92 6.13
N GLU A 34 10.15 -3.88 6.98
CA GLU A 34 10.68 -5.18 6.54
C GLU A 34 9.70 -5.92 5.62
N GLY A 35 8.43 -6.03 6.01
CA GLY A 35 7.40 -6.69 5.22
C GLY A 35 7.06 -5.92 3.94
N ALA A 36 7.06 -4.59 3.99
CA ALA A 36 6.89 -3.75 2.81
C ALA A 36 8.04 -3.93 1.80
N ASP A 37 9.29 -4.02 2.27
CA ASP A 37 10.48 -4.21 1.43
C ASP A 37 10.52 -5.60 0.79
N GLU A 38 10.10 -6.64 1.50
CA GLU A 38 9.95 -7.98 0.90
C GLU A 38 8.84 -8.02 -0.14
N LEU A 39 7.67 -7.44 0.16
CA LEU A 39 6.58 -7.37 -0.79
C LEU A 39 6.97 -6.57 -2.04
N GLU A 40 7.70 -5.46 -1.87
CA GLU A 40 8.24 -4.68 -2.99
C GLU A 40 9.10 -5.52 -3.91
N LYS A 41 10.05 -6.31 -3.39
CA LYS A 41 10.91 -7.19 -4.21
C LYS A 41 10.09 -8.18 -5.04
N ILE A 42 9.05 -8.78 -4.44
CA ILE A 42 8.16 -9.72 -5.13
C ILE A 42 7.40 -9.01 -6.26
N LEU A 43 6.82 -7.84 -5.98
CA LEU A 43 6.04 -7.08 -6.94
C LEU A 43 6.90 -6.54 -8.10
N LEU A 44 8.12 -6.06 -7.81
CA LEU A 44 9.10 -5.66 -8.82
C LEU A 44 9.50 -6.84 -9.71
N HIS A 45 9.74 -8.03 -9.14
CA HIS A 45 10.01 -9.25 -9.91
C HIS A 45 8.86 -9.63 -10.84
N LEU A 46 7.63 -9.29 -10.47
CA LEU A 46 6.41 -9.50 -11.27
C LEU A 46 6.15 -8.38 -12.29
N GLY A 47 7.01 -7.36 -12.38
CA GLY A 47 6.92 -6.26 -13.33
C GLY A 47 6.01 -5.12 -12.91
N ALA A 48 5.61 -5.05 -11.63
CA ALA A 48 4.82 -3.94 -11.10
C ALA A 48 5.72 -2.75 -10.72
N LYS A 49 5.11 -1.57 -10.59
CA LYS A 49 5.71 -0.39 -9.96
C LYS A 49 5.31 -0.35 -8.49
N VAL A 50 6.20 0.04 -7.60
CA VAL A 50 5.93 0.07 -6.16
C VAL A 50 6.26 1.44 -5.58
N THR A 51 5.49 1.88 -4.59
CA THR A 51 5.76 3.07 -3.79
C THR A 51 5.44 2.74 -2.34
N ILE A 52 6.42 2.89 -1.46
CA ILE A 52 6.24 2.72 -0.01
C ILE A 52 6.04 4.11 0.60
N THR A 53 5.00 4.28 1.42
CA THR A 53 4.66 5.56 2.05
C THR A 53 4.26 5.36 3.51
N ASN A 54 4.12 6.43 4.29
CA ASN A 54 3.60 6.36 5.65
C ASN A 54 2.07 6.52 5.63
N THR A 55 1.36 5.60 6.28
CA THR A 55 -0.06 5.77 6.58
C THR A 55 -0.23 6.91 7.59
N PRO A 56 -1.19 7.83 7.41
CA PRO A 56 -1.38 8.94 8.35
C PRO A 56 -1.63 8.46 9.78
N ASN A 57 -1.16 9.23 10.77
CA ASN A 57 -1.33 8.89 12.19
C ASN A 57 -2.82 8.71 12.57
N GLY A 58 -3.10 7.67 13.34
CA GLY A 58 -4.45 7.33 13.81
C GLY A 58 -5.37 6.78 12.72
N VAL A 59 -4.81 6.16 11.68
CA VAL A 59 -5.55 5.42 10.65
C VAL A 59 -5.19 3.95 10.77
N LEU A 60 -6.20 3.07 10.75
CA LEU A 60 -6.00 1.63 10.95
C LEU A 60 -5.25 0.98 9.78
N HIS A 61 -5.69 1.28 8.55
CA HIS A 61 -5.10 0.82 7.31
C HIS A 61 -5.00 1.94 6.28
N PHE A 62 -4.03 1.87 5.37
CA PHE A 62 -3.93 2.82 4.25
C PHE A 62 -5.26 2.97 3.49
N LYS A 63 -5.95 1.85 3.21
CA LYS A 63 -7.28 1.84 2.57
C LYS A 63 -8.44 2.31 3.45
N SER A 64 -8.23 2.48 4.76
CA SER A 64 -9.27 3.09 5.61
C SER A 64 -9.44 4.57 5.28
N ASP A 65 -8.39 5.22 4.77
CA ASP A 65 -8.38 6.64 4.45
C ASP A 65 -8.49 6.92 2.94
N CYS A 66 -8.42 5.90 2.09
CA CYS A 66 -8.59 6.03 0.65
C CYS A 66 -9.10 4.74 -0.03
N SER A 67 -9.76 4.88 -1.18
CA SER A 67 -10.15 3.79 -2.08
C SER A 67 -10.11 4.24 -3.52
N LEU A 68 -9.80 3.32 -4.43
CA LEU A 68 -9.90 3.55 -5.87
C LEU A 68 -11.37 3.35 -6.30
N LEU A 69 -11.94 4.30 -7.03
CA LEU A 69 -13.30 4.18 -7.62
C LEU A 69 -13.24 3.70 -9.08
N ASP A 70 -12.25 4.19 -9.82
CA ASP A 70 -11.88 3.78 -11.16
C ASP A 70 -10.39 4.05 -11.38
N ASP A 71 -9.87 3.79 -12.58
CA ASP A 71 -8.43 3.87 -12.89
C ASP A 71 -7.82 5.27 -12.70
N GLU A 72 -8.63 6.32 -12.60
CA GLU A 72 -8.19 7.72 -12.49
C GLU A 72 -8.77 8.45 -11.27
N THR A 73 -9.63 7.80 -10.48
CA THR A 73 -10.38 8.45 -9.39
C THR A 73 -10.13 7.81 -8.04
N ILE A 74 -9.61 8.60 -7.10
CA ILE A 74 -9.41 8.21 -5.70
C ILE A 74 -10.44 8.90 -4.80
N LEU A 75 -11.22 8.10 -4.08
CA LEU A 75 -11.99 8.56 -2.93
C LEU A 75 -11.04 8.59 -1.72
N GLN A 76 -10.95 9.71 -1.02
CA GLN A 76 -10.08 9.85 0.14
C GLN A 76 -10.71 10.68 1.25
N THR A 77 -10.28 10.45 2.50
CA THR A 77 -10.68 11.29 3.62
C THR A 77 -9.94 12.63 3.57
N LYS A 78 -10.48 13.62 4.29
CA LYS A 78 -9.82 14.94 4.45
C LYS A 78 -8.44 14.82 5.09
N LYS A 79 -8.22 13.82 5.95
CA LYS A 79 -6.91 13.58 6.58
C LYS A 79 -5.88 13.19 5.52
N MET A 80 -6.22 12.23 4.66
CA MET A 80 -5.36 11.82 3.56
C MET A 80 -5.10 12.97 2.58
N SER A 81 -6.12 13.75 2.21
CA SER A 81 -5.94 14.87 1.28
C SER A 81 -4.96 15.93 1.78
N LEU A 82 -4.87 16.13 3.10
CA LEU A 82 -3.93 17.10 3.70
C LEU A 82 -2.47 16.65 3.64
N THR A 83 -2.19 15.38 3.32
CA THR A 83 -0.82 14.89 3.13
C THR A 83 -0.22 15.27 1.78
N GLY A 84 -1.06 15.59 0.79
CA GLY A 84 -0.64 15.83 -0.59
C GLY A 84 -0.02 14.60 -1.28
N PHE A 85 -0.32 13.39 -0.79
CA PHE A 85 0.28 12.15 -1.31
C PHE A 85 -0.22 11.77 -2.71
N PHE A 86 -1.53 11.90 -2.94
CA PHE A 86 -2.18 11.73 -4.25
C PHE A 86 -2.31 13.08 -4.94
#